data_AF-A0A3S5F7H9-F1
#
_entry.id   AF-A0A3S5F7H9-F1
#
_cell.length_a   1.000
_cell.length_b   1.000
_cell.length_c   1.000
_cell.angle_alpha   90.00
_cell.angle_beta   90.00
_cell.angle_gamma   90.00
#
_symmetry.space_group_name_H-M   'P 1'
#
loop_
_entity.id
_entity.type
_entity.pdbx_description
1 polymer ?
#
loop_
_entity_poly.entity_id
_entity_poly.type
_entity_poly.pdbx_seq_one_letter_code
_entity_poly.pdbx_strand_id
1 'polypeptide(L)'
;MSTITLAGDYRSALTHFAQYGLASLAEQYHPQGVTLGWSREAVPKAQITVKGADAHTIAGYLHELAKKLSEPESWVMRDVIYGLGKDEKKFSPFSPRIRVIDTKKYPTGWRKHQKARHNNLDGLTANHDILNLRWISGLGEAAYWRFDRKDNRPDHGASRWEMKTRNKGEEFVQHRLRSMCVELTSWSAEKILSGLLGESLNDSLGKNKSDSRTSTGFATPQPTDVALVFAALLGISVFPVIHQVHQLSVTPGAWPSDSLHPQKMVLPIATEHMTPARLRTILRNRAYTQAIEKVCDPESEKYKSTAENVFDTAGSAEWFKARGIQAVVRFSIKLAGSDSAPERQVQVGKSVLL
;
A
#
# COMPACT_ATOMS: atom_id res chain seq x y z
N MET A 1 -7.84 -1.20 27.37
CA MET A 1 -7.28 -1.70 26.10
C MET A 1 -8.47 -1.96 25.21
N SER A 2 -8.53 -1.32 24.04
CA SER A 2 -9.72 -1.34 23.18
C SER A 2 -9.39 -2.07 21.89
N THR A 3 -10.27 -3.00 21.49
CA THR A 3 -10.17 -3.70 20.22
C THR A 3 -11.14 -3.07 19.23
N ILE A 4 -10.62 -2.69 18.08
CA ILE A 4 -11.36 -2.09 16.98
C ILE A 4 -11.44 -3.14 15.88
N THR A 5 -12.65 -3.49 15.49
CA THR A 5 -12.91 -4.44 14.40
C THR A 5 -13.28 -3.65 13.15
N LEU A 6 -12.49 -3.79 12.09
CA LEU A 6 -12.69 -3.05 10.85
C LEU A 6 -13.72 -3.73 9.95
N ALA A 7 -14.31 -2.93 9.06
CA ALA A 7 -15.17 -3.45 8.02
C ALA A 7 -14.42 -4.29 6.97
N GLY A 8 -15.18 -5.17 6.36
CA GLY A 8 -14.78 -5.95 5.19
C GLY A 8 -14.44 -7.40 5.50
N ASP A 9 -13.93 -8.06 4.46
CA ASP A 9 -13.71 -9.51 4.40
C ASP A 9 -12.20 -9.80 4.34
N TYR A 10 -11.76 -10.92 4.93
CA TYR A 10 -10.35 -11.32 4.89
C TYR A 10 -9.82 -11.57 3.47
N ARG A 11 -10.70 -11.80 2.50
CA ARG A 11 -10.38 -11.90 1.06
C ARG A 11 -10.30 -10.55 0.36
N SER A 12 -10.32 -9.43 1.11
CA SER A 12 -10.15 -8.07 0.60
C SER A 12 -8.76 -7.54 0.96
N ALA A 13 -7.94 -7.25 -0.05
CA ALA A 13 -6.65 -6.60 0.18
C ALA A 13 -6.84 -5.20 0.80
N LEU A 14 -7.92 -4.50 0.45
CA LEU A 14 -8.28 -3.22 1.08
C LEU A 14 -8.39 -3.35 2.61
N THR A 15 -9.03 -4.41 3.11
CA THR A 15 -9.22 -4.65 4.55
C THR A 15 -7.89 -4.96 5.25
N HIS A 16 -7.04 -5.79 4.65
CA HIS A 16 -5.68 -6.04 5.15
C HIS A 16 -4.87 -4.75 5.27
N PHE A 17 -4.84 -3.96 4.19
CA PHE A 17 -4.06 -2.74 4.16
C PHE A 17 -4.62 -1.68 5.13
N ALA A 18 -5.95 -1.56 5.25
CA ALA A 18 -6.57 -0.65 6.21
C ALA A 18 -6.18 -1.01 7.66
N GLN A 19 -6.18 -2.30 8.00
CA GLN A 19 -5.69 -2.79 9.29
C GLN A 19 -4.24 -2.38 9.53
N TYR A 20 -3.36 -2.60 8.54
CA TYR A 20 -1.95 -2.27 8.65
C TYR A 20 -1.71 -0.77 8.80
N GLY A 21 -2.45 0.04 8.05
CA GLY A 21 -2.32 1.50 8.11
C GLY A 21 -2.78 2.07 9.44
N LEU A 22 -3.94 1.64 9.95
CA LEU A 22 -4.43 2.10 11.26
C LEU A 22 -3.53 1.65 12.40
N ALA A 23 -2.99 0.43 12.33
CA ALA A 23 -2.03 -0.05 13.33
C ALA A 23 -0.72 0.76 13.28
N SER A 24 -0.20 1.07 12.09
CA SER A 24 0.98 1.93 11.91
C SER A 24 0.75 3.36 12.40
N LEU A 25 -0.45 3.90 12.18
CA LEU A 25 -0.83 5.22 12.69
C LEU A 25 -0.91 5.23 14.21
N ALA A 26 -1.62 4.27 14.79
CA ALA A 26 -1.77 4.16 16.23
C ALA A 26 -0.41 3.99 16.93
N GLU A 27 0.55 3.28 16.31
CA GLU A 27 1.91 3.06 16.85
C GLU A 27 2.66 4.38 17.07
N GLN A 28 2.36 5.44 16.30
CA GLN A 28 2.97 6.76 16.47
C GLN A 28 2.54 7.45 17.78
N TYR A 29 1.31 7.22 18.21
CA TYR A 29 0.73 7.83 19.41
C TYR A 29 0.82 6.91 20.63
N HIS A 30 0.85 5.60 20.41
CA HIS A 30 0.86 4.57 21.45
C HIS A 30 2.02 3.59 21.22
N PRO A 31 3.29 4.01 21.35
CA PRO A 31 4.45 3.15 21.12
C PRO A 31 4.35 1.89 21.99
N GLN A 32 4.57 0.72 21.37
CA GLN A 32 4.46 -0.61 22.02
C GLN A 32 3.06 -0.99 22.56
N GLY A 33 2.08 -0.08 22.48
CA GLY A 33 0.70 -0.29 22.94
C GLY A 33 -0.26 -0.80 21.86
N VAL A 34 0.26 -1.17 20.68
CA VAL A 34 -0.55 -1.54 19.51
C VAL A 34 -0.24 -2.97 19.06
N THR A 35 -1.30 -3.73 18.83
CA THR A 35 -1.24 -5.03 18.16
C THR A 35 -2.32 -5.12 17.09
N LEU A 36 -2.13 -6.03 16.14
CA LEU A 36 -3.07 -6.29 15.07
C LEU A 36 -3.12 -7.79 14.75
N GLY A 37 -4.27 -8.25 14.28
CA GLY A 37 -4.51 -9.65 13.95
C GLY A 37 -5.93 -9.87 13.48
N TRP A 38 -6.27 -11.10 13.15
CA TRP A 38 -7.60 -11.49 12.72
C TRP A 38 -8.33 -12.19 13.86
N SER A 39 -9.64 -11.96 13.98
CA SER A 39 -10.47 -12.70 14.92
C SER A 39 -10.50 -14.20 14.57
N ARG A 40 -10.76 -15.04 15.57
CA ARG A 40 -10.84 -16.51 15.41
C ARG A 40 -12.26 -17.00 15.11
N GLU A 41 -13.12 -16.10 14.64
CA GLU A 41 -14.48 -16.43 14.21
C GLU A 41 -14.46 -17.24 12.91
N ALA A 42 -15.57 -17.90 12.59
CA ALA A 42 -15.72 -18.66 11.33
C ALA A 42 -15.43 -17.81 10.08
N VAL A 43 -15.75 -16.52 10.15
CA VAL A 43 -15.33 -15.52 9.15
C VAL A 43 -14.41 -14.52 9.86
N PRO A 44 -13.08 -14.64 9.68
CA PRO A 44 -12.12 -13.78 10.38
C PRO A 44 -12.36 -12.30 10.10
N LYS A 45 -12.32 -11.48 11.16
CA LYS A 45 -12.44 -10.03 11.07
C LYS A 45 -11.10 -9.35 11.38
N ALA A 46 -10.76 -8.33 10.61
CA ALA A 46 -9.55 -7.57 10.85
C ALA A 46 -9.68 -6.75 12.13
N GLN A 47 -8.73 -6.91 13.05
CA GLN A 47 -8.71 -6.23 14.34
C GLN A 47 -7.41 -5.48 14.57
N ILE A 48 -7.51 -4.33 15.23
CA ILE A 48 -6.39 -3.69 15.91
C ILE A 48 -6.74 -3.51 17.38
N THR A 49 -5.76 -3.67 18.26
CA THR A 49 -5.94 -3.47 19.70
C THR A 49 -4.97 -2.41 20.16
N VAL A 50 -5.49 -1.37 20.81
CA VAL A 50 -4.71 -0.21 21.27
C VAL A 50 -4.91 0.00 22.77
N LYS A 51 -3.80 0.12 23.50
CA LYS A 51 -3.82 0.50 24.91
C LYS A 51 -3.92 2.02 25.03
N GLY A 52 -5.02 2.52 25.60
CA GLY A 52 -5.16 3.95 25.91
C GLY A 52 -5.87 4.79 24.82
N ALA A 53 -6.40 4.16 23.77
CA ALA A 53 -7.25 4.81 22.78
C ALA A 53 -8.40 3.89 22.37
N ASP A 54 -9.56 4.48 22.10
CA ASP A 54 -10.72 3.83 21.52
C ASP A 54 -10.83 4.09 20.01
N ALA A 55 -11.87 3.54 19.38
CA ALA A 55 -12.06 3.66 17.93
C ALA A 55 -12.22 5.12 17.46
N HIS A 56 -12.93 5.93 18.24
CA HIS A 56 -13.15 7.34 17.95
C HIS A 56 -11.83 8.13 17.99
N THR A 57 -10.98 7.85 18.98
CA THR A 57 -9.64 8.44 19.09
C THR A 57 -8.77 8.10 17.87
N ILE A 58 -8.77 6.85 17.41
CA ILE A 58 -8.01 6.44 16.21
C ILE A 58 -8.54 7.13 14.95
N ALA A 59 -9.86 7.28 14.81
CA ALA A 59 -10.45 8.05 13.71
C ALA A 59 -10.01 9.52 13.75
N GLY A 60 -9.93 10.12 14.94
CA GLY A 60 -9.36 11.45 15.16
C GLY A 60 -7.90 11.55 14.73
N TYR A 61 -7.05 10.56 15.03
CA TYR A 61 -5.67 10.56 14.53
C TYR A 61 -5.59 10.50 13.00
N LEU A 62 -6.50 9.76 12.36
CA LEU A 62 -6.54 9.67 10.90
C LEU A 62 -6.95 11.01 10.27
N HIS A 63 -7.91 11.72 10.90
CA HIS A 63 -8.29 13.09 10.52
C HIS A 63 -7.12 14.06 10.65
N GLU A 64 -6.42 14.04 11.79
CA GLU A 64 -5.28 14.92 12.04
C GLU A 64 -4.11 14.63 11.09
N LEU A 65 -3.86 13.36 10.74
CA LEU A 65 -2.89 13.02 9.70
C LEU A 65 -3.31 13.61 8.35
N ALA A 66 -4.58 13.47 7.95
CA ALA A 66 -5.07 14.03 6.68
C ALA A 66 -4.92 15.57 6.62
N LYS A 67 -5.17 16.27 7.74
CA LYS A 67 -4.94 17.71 7.86
C LYS A 67 -3.47 18.06 7.67
N LYS A 68 -2.57 17.44 8.44
CA LYS A 68 -1.11 17.65 8.33
C LYS A 68 -0.61 17.37 6.91
N LEU A 69 -1.11 16.33 6.26
CA LEU A 69 -0.73 16.00 4.88
C LEU A 69 -1.31 16.95 3.83
N SER A 70 -2.29 17.78 4.20
CA SER A 70 -2.86 18.82 3.34
C SER A 70 -2.17 20.17 3.51
N GLU A 71 -1.25 20.31 4.47
CA GLU A 71 -0.46 21.53 4.68
C GLU A 71 0.53 21.75 3.52
N PRO A 72 0.79 23.01 3.11
CA PRO A 72 1.67 23.31 1.97
C PRO A 72 3.09 22.73 2.08
N GLU A 73 3.61 22.59 3.30
CA GLU A 73 4.95 22.05 3.57
C GLU A 73 5.00 20.51 3.58
N SER A 74 3.85 19.84 3.52
CA SER A 74 3.81 18.39 3.45
C SER A 74 4.41 17.86 2.15
N TRP A 75 5.10 16.73 2.24
CA TRP A 75 5.59 15.98 1.08
C TRP A 75 4.46 15.63 0.08
N VAL A 76 3.22 15.46 0.55
CA VAL A 76 2.03 15.19 -0.27
C VAL A 76 1.62 16.41 -1.10
N MET A 77 1.84 17.63 -0.58
CA MET A 77 1.56 18.90 -1.26
C MET A 77 2.73 19.38 -2.13
N ARG A 78 3.89 18.72 -2.02
CA ARG A 78 5.10 19.11 -2.75
C ARG A 78 5.03 18.79 -4.24
N ASP A 79 5.28 19.82 -5.04
CA ASP A 79 5.37 19.73 -6.50
C ASP A 79 6.70 20.28 -7.02
N VAL A 80 7.17 19.73 -8.13
CA VAL A 80 8.33 20.23 -8.86
C VAL A 80 7.95 20.45 -10.31
N ILE A 81 8.46 21.53 -10.88
CA ILE A 81 8.30 21.88 -12.30
C ILE A 81 9.51 21.37 -13.08
N TYR A 82 9.23 20.59 -14.11
CA TYR A 82 10.18 19.96 -15.03
C TYR A 82 9.98 20.50 -16.43
N GLY A 83 11.05 20.64 -17.20
CA GLY A 83 10.99 21.23 -18.55
C GLY A 83 10.92 22.75 -18.53
N LEU A 84 10.62 23.34 -19.69
CA LEU A 84 10.44 24.77 -19.91
C LEU A 84 9.39 25.00 -21.01
N GLY A 85 8.62 26.08 -20.91
CA GLY A 85 7.64 26.50 -21.93
C GLY A 85 6.58 25.42 -22.18
N LYS A 86 6.37 25.05 -23.46
CA LYS A 86 5.35 24.05 -23.86
C LYS A 86 5.59 22.63 -23.31
N ASP A 87 6.83 22.33 -22.93
CA ASP A 87 7.21 21.02 -22.39
C ASP A 87 7.14 20.99 -20.86
N GLU A 88 6.74 22.09 -20.23
CA GLU A 88 6.63 22.19 -18.78
C GLU A 88 5.61 21.17 -18.24
N LYS A 89 6.04 20.46 -17.19
CA LYS A 89 5.20 19.52 -16.44
C LYS A 89 5.44 19.70 -14.96
N LYS A 90 4.35 19.72 -14.20
CA LYS A 90 4.34 19.81 -12.75
C LYS A 90 3.85 18.48 -12.19
N PHE A 91 4.66 17.82 -11.36
CA PHE A 91 4.25 16.60 -10.67
C PHE A 91 4.98 16.46 -9.33
N SER A 92 4.47 15.60 -8.44
CA SER A 92 5.12 15.35 -7.15
C SER A 92 6.40 14.54 -7.34
N PRO A 93 7.51 14.92 -6.68
CA PRO A 93 8.73 14.12 -6.71
C PRO A 93 8.62 12.85 -5.84
N PHE A 94 7.51 12.67 -5.12
CA PHE A 94 7.24 11.50 -4.26
C PHE A 94 6.36 10.44 -4.90
N SER A 95 5.82 10.70 -6.10
CA SER A 95 5.15 9.65 -6.86
C SER A 95 6.17 8.61 -7.34
N PRO A 96 5.92 7.31 -7.13
CA PRO A 96 6.86 6.27 -7.51
C PRO A 96 6.86 6.01 -9.02
N ARG A 97 5.76 6.36 -9.71
CA ARG A 97 5.62 6.29 -11.16
C ARG A 97 5.34 7.69 -11.70
N ILE A 98 6.36 8.28 -12.32
CA ILE A 98 6.32 9.64 -12.89
C ILE A 98 6.63 9.61 -14.37
N ARG A 99 6.39 10.74 -15.05
CA ARG A 99 6.87 10.89 -16.42
C ARG A 99 8.40 10.93 -16.40
N VAL A 100 9.03 10.34 -17.41
CA VAL A 100 10.50 10.39 -17.57
C VAL A 100 10.96 11.85 -17.57
N ILE A 101 11.96 12.16 -16.75
CA ILE A 101 12.63 13.46 -16.72
C ILE A 101 13.67 13.47 -17.85
N ASP A 102 13.46 14.28 -18.89
CA ASP A 102 14.39 14.40 -20.01
C ASP A 102 15.60 15.26 -19.62
N THR A 103 16.63 14.60 -19.10
CA THR A 103 17.89 15.26 -18.69
C THR A 103 18.78 15.65 -19.86
N LYS A 104 18.55 15.11 -21.07
CA LYS A 104 19.29 15.53 -22.27
C LYS A 104 18.84 16.93 -22.68
N LYS A 105 17.53 17.16 -22.68
CA LYS A 105 16.95 18.47 -23.01
C LYS A 105 16.94 19.44 -21.83
N TYR A 106 16.75 18.94 -20.61
CA TYR A 106 16.70 19.75 -19.40
C TYR A 106 17.66 19.21 -18.32
N PRO A 107 18.97 19.51 -18.41
CA PRO A 107 20.00 18.92 -17.55
C PRO A 107 19.79 19.15 -16.05
N THR A 108 19.11 20.24 -15.67
CA THR A 108 18.86 20.58 -14.25
C THR A 108 17.66 19.85 -13.65
N GLY A 109 16.83 19.19 -14.46
CA GLY A 109 15.58 18.56 -14.02
C GLY A 109 15.82 17.52 -12.92
N TRP A 110 16.89 16.73 -13.05
CA TRP A 110 17.23 15.72 -12.06
C TRP A 110 17.75 16.31 -10.75
N ARG A 111 18.60 17.34 -10.83
CA ARG A 111 19.08 18.07 -9.64
C ARG A 111 17.92 18.71 -8.87
N LYS A 112 16.94 19.28 -9.57
CA LYS A 112 15.72 19.84 -8.95
C LYS A 112 14.89 18.75 -8.26
N HIS A 113 14.70 17.60 -8.90
CA HIS A 113 13.99 16.46 -8.32
C HIS A 113 14.64 16.00 -7.02
N GLN A 114 15.95 15.73 -7.05
CA GLN A 114 16.70 15.24 -5.90
C GLN A 114 16.75 16.24 -4.77
N LYS A 115 17.00 17.53 -5.06
CA LYS A 115 16.96 18.59 -4.04
C LYS A 115 15.59 18.65 -3.35
N ALA A 116 14.50 18.55 -4.10
CA ALA A 116 13.16 18.56 -3.51
C ALA A 116 12.91 17.35 -2.61
N ARG A 117 13.33 16.15 -3.03
CA ARG A 117 13.22 14.92 -2.21
C ARG A 117 14.06 15.02 -0.95
N HIS A 118 15.35 15.31 -1.07
CA HIS A 118 16.26 15.42 0.08
C HIS A 118 15.75 16.43 1.11
N ASN A 119 15.42 17.66 0.71
CA ASN A 119 14.93 18.67 1.65
C ASN A 119 13.70 18.20 2.47
N ASN A 120 12.77 17.48 1.84
CA ASN A 120 11.57 16.97 2.51
C ASN A 120 11.90 15.73 3.37
N LEU A 121 12.70 14.79 2.86
CA LEU A 121 13.13 13.60 3.61
C LEU A 121 13.97 13.96 4.82
N ASP A 122 14.87 14.93 4.69
CA ASP A 122 15.69 15.46 5.77
C ASP A 122 14.81 16.13 6.83
N GLY A 123 13.80 16.92 6.40
CA GLY A 123 12.81 17.50 7.31
C GLY A 123 12.00 16.45 8.08
N LEU A 124 11.48 15.42 7.39
CA LEU A 124 10.78 14.31 8.03
C LEU A 124 11.70 13.54 8.99
N THR A 125 12.97 13.35 8.64
CA THR A 125 13.97 12.69 9.49
C THR A 125 14.27 13.51 10.74
N ALA A 126 14.48 14.82 10.59
CA ALA A 126 14.73 15.73 11.70
C ALA A 126 13.54 15.80 12.67
N ASN A 127 12.31 15.70 12.14
CA ASN A 127 11.08 15.68 12.94
C ASN A 127 10.73 14.29 13.51
N HIS A 128 11.58 13.27 13.28
CA HIS A 128 11.32 11.88 13.64
C HIS A 128 9.97 11.35 13.12
N ASP A 129 9.54 11.79 11.94
CA ASP A 129 8.29 11.36 11.30
C ASP A 129 8.48 10.01 10.59
N ILE A 130 8.65 8.97 11.41
CA ILE A 130 8.94 7.62 10.95
C ILE A 130 7.78 7.04 10.12
N LEU A 131 6.54 7.44 10.38
CA LEU A 131 5.38 6.96 9.63
C LEU A 131 5.43 7.41 8.18
N ASN A 132 5.63 8.71 7.93
CA ASN A 132 5.73 9.25 6.58
C ASN A 132 6.97 8.74 5.84
N LEU A 133 8.12 8.62 6.53
CA LEU A 133 9.32 8.02 5.94
C LEU A 133 9.08 6.57 5.49
N ARG A 134 8.41 5.76 6.31
CA ARG A 134 8.03 4.39 5.94
C ARG A 134 7.02 4.35 4.81
N TRP A 135 6.06 5.28 4.79
CA TRP A 135 5.08 5.36 3.71
C TRP A 135 5.74 5.67 2.37
N ILE A 136 6.62 6.68 2.32
CA ILE A 136 7.39 7.01 1.12
C ILE A 136 8.25 5.81 0.69
N SER A 137 8.94 5.15 1.62
CA SER A 137 9.73 3.94 1.32
C SER A 137 8.86 2.78 0.80
N GLY A 138 7.63 2.63 1.31
CA GLY A 138 6.70 1.60 0.88
C GLY A 138 6.06 1.86 -0.48
N LEU A 139 5.91 3.13 -0.87
CA LEU A 139 5.53 3.52 -2.24
C LEU A 139 6.65 3.21 -3.24
N GLY A 140 7.90 3.29 -2.78
CA GLY A 140 9.10 3.25 -3.62
C GLY A 140 9.38 4.62 -4.25
N GLU A 141 10.16 4.62 -5.31
CA GLU A 141 10.50 5.84 -6.04
C GLU A 141 10.75 5.55 -7.51
N ALA A 142 10.78 6.59 -8.34
CA ALA A 142 11.14 6.44 -9.73
C ALA A 142 12.61 6.01 -9.88
N ALA A 143 12.86 4.80 -10.38
CA ALA A 143 14.20 4.23 -10.55
C ALA A 143 14.94 4.82 -11.76
N TYR A 144 15.41 6.07 -11.62
CA TYR A 144 16.19 6.78 -12.63
C TYR A 144 17.52 6.11 -12.99
N TRP A 145 18.02 5.21 -12.14
CA TRP A 145 19.22 4.40 -12.37
C TRP A 145 18.95 3.16 -13.23
N ARG A 146 17.68 2.77 -13.40
CA ARG A 146 17.32 1.51 -14.08
C ARG A 146 17.16 1.74 -15.57
N PHE A 147 17.93 0.97 -16.33
CA PHE A 147 17.82 0.90 -17.79
C PHE A 147 17.42 -0.51 -18.22
N ASP A 148 16.59 -0.58 -19.26
CA ASP A 148 16.37 -1.77 -20.06
C ASP A 148 16.99 -1.55 -21.42
N ARG A 149 18.13 -2.19 -21.66
CA ARG A 149 18.98 -1.85 -22.81
C ARG A 149 19.33 -0.34 -22.77
N LYS A 150 18.74 0.46 -23.66
CA LYS A 150 18.96 1.91 -23.76
C LYS A 150 17.82 2.75 -23.16
N ASP A 151 16.71 2.11 -22.79
CA ASP A 151 15.52 2.80 -22.31
C ASP A 151 15.53 2.93 -20.79
N ASN A 152 15.43 4.16 -20.30
CA ASN A 152 15.21 4.41 -18.88
C ASN A 152 13.82 3.92 -18.49
N ARG A 153 13.72 3.21 -17.36
CA ARG A 153 12.46 2.64 -16.87
C ARG A 153 12.22 3.03 -15.42
N PRO A 154 11.79 4.27 -15.20
CA PRO A 154 11.59 4.82 -13.86
C PRO A 154 10.53 4.04 -13.04
N ASP A 155 9.52 3.49 -13.70
CA ASP A 155 8.44 2.77 -13.02
C ASP A 155 8.92 1.46 -12.35
N HIS A 156 10.15 1.01 -12.63
CA HIS A 156 10.73 -0.20 -12.03
C HIS A 156 11.14 -0.02 -10.56
N GLY A 157 11.14 1.21 -10.06
CA GLY A 157 11.38 1.48 -8.64
C GLY A 157 10.11 1.50 -7.80
N ALA A 158 8.93 1.40 -8.43
CA ALA A 158 7.65 1.53 -7.76
C ALA A 158 7.21 0.25 -7.05
N SER A 159 6.48 0.44 -5.95
CA SER A 159 5.74 -0.63 -5.31
C SER A 159 4.66 -1.17 -6.23
N ARG A 160 4.52 -2.49 -6.32
CA ARG A 160 3.39 -3.10 -7.02
C ARG A 160 2.07 -2.97 -6.26
N TRP A 161 2.08 -2.58 -4.98
CA TRP A 161 0.86 -2.25 -4.25
C TRP A 161 0.29 -0.87 -4.61
N GLU A 162 1.09 0.01 -5.22
CA GLU A 162 0.60 1.25 -5.81
C GLU A 162 0.05 0.96 -7.22
N MET A 163 -1.28 0.92 -7.34
CA MET A 163 -1.96 0.42 -8.55
C MET A 163 -2.80 1.48 -9.28
N LYS A 164 -2.60 2.79 -9.00
CA LYS A 164 -3.34 3.85 -9.71
C LYS A 164 -3.09 3.77 -11.22
N THR A 165 -4.16 3.89 -12.01
CA THR A 165 -4.09 4.07 -13.46
C THR A 165 -3.44 5.41 -13.82
N ARG A 166 -2.57 5.43 -14.82
CA ARG A 166 -1.84 6.62 -15.26
C ARG A 166 -2.44 7.26 -16.51
N ASN A 167 -3.74 7.51 -16.49
CA ASN A 167 -4.40 8.17 -17.62
C ASN A 167 -3.95 9.63 -17.72
N LYS A 168 -3.72 10.13 -18.94
CA LYS A 168 -3.47 11.57 -19.21
C LYS A 168 -2.31 12.20 -18.43
N GLY A 169 -1.30 11.41 -18.04
CA GLY A 169 -0.14 11.91 -17.29
C GLY A 169 -0.38 12.08 -15.80
N GLU A 170 -1.50 11.56 -15.27
CA GLU A 170 -1.75 11.50 -13.83
C GLU A 170 -0.67 10.67 -13.10
N GLU A 171 -0.39 11.09 -11.87
CA GLU A 171 0.47 10.36 -10.93
C GLU A 171 -0.26 10.12 -9.59
N PHE A 172 0.33 9.30 -8.74
CA PHE A 172 -0.34 8.80 -7.54
C PHE A 172 -0.54 9.87 -6.46
N VAL A 173 0.49 10.65 -6.15
CA VAL A 173 0.47 11.55 -5.00
C VAL A 173 -0.51 12.70 -5.20
N GLN A 174 -0.41 13.49 -6.26
CA GLN A 174 -1.30 14.65 -6.47
C GLN A 174 -2.72 14.21 -6.84
N HIS A 175 -2.85 13.22 -7.72
CA HIS A 175 -4.15 12.86 -8.28
C HIS A 175 -4.84 11.74 -7.52
N ARG A 176 -4.28 11.32 -6.37
CA ARG A 176 -5.00 10.41 -5.49
C ARG A 176 -4.80 10.62 -4.02
N LEU A 177 -3.57 10.52 -3.53
CA LEU A 177 -3.32 10.68 -2.09
C LEU A 177 -3.73 12.07 -1.61
N ARG A 178 -3.27 13.12 -2.29
CA ARG A 178 -3.60 14.53 -2.00
C ARG A 178 -5.11 14.78 -2.00
N SER A 179 -5.84 14.29 -3.01
CA SER A 179 -7.29 14.45 -3.09
C SER A 179 -8.00 13.80 -1.90
N MET A 180 -7.52 12.64 -1.43
CA MET A 180 -8.05 11.99 -0.23
C MET A 180 -7.74 12.78 1.04
N CYS A 181 -6.51 13.28 1.20
CA CYS A 181 -6.16 14.11 2.35
C CYS A 181 -7.08 15.33 2.43
N VAL A 182 -7.22 16.07 1.32
CA VAL A 182 -8.04 17.28 1.25
C VAL A 182 -9.52 16.96 1.55
N GLU A 183 -10.07 15.91 0.95
CA GLU A 183 -11.45 15.48 1.23
C GLU A 183 -11.68 15.20 2.71
N LEU A 184 -10.79 14.42 3.34
CA LEU A 184 -10.92 14.03 4.73
C LEU A 184 -10.77 15.21 5.70
N THR A 185 -10.10 16.29 5.33
CA THR A 185 -10.06 17.50 6.19
C THR A 185 -11.44 18.07 6.49
N SER A 186 -12.40 17.89 5.56
CA SER A 186 -13.78 18.36 5.70
C SER A 186 -14.70 17.41 6.48
N TRP A 187 -14.23 16.20 6.82
CA TRP A 187 -15.02 15.21 7.54
C TRP A 187 -14.85 15.35 9.05
N SER A 188 -15.82 14.84 9.83
CA SER A 188 -15.67 14.68 11.27
C SER A 188 -15.04 13.33 11.62
N ALA A 189 -14.54 13.19 12.85
CA ALA A 189 -13.99 11.93 13.34
C ALA A 189 -15.07 10.82 13.37
N GLU A 190 -16.33 11.15 13.65
CA GLU A 190 -17.46 10.21 13.63
C GLU A 190 -17.72 9.70 12.21
N LYS A 191 -17.68 10.59 11.20
CA LYS A 191 -17.86 10.18 9.80
C LYS A 191 -16.74 9.26 9.35
N ILE A 192 -15.49 9.57 9.72
CA ILE A 192 -14.33 8.71 9.45
C ILE A 192 -14.52 7.36 10.14
N LEU A 193 -14.87 7.35 11.43
CA LEU A 193 -15.08 6.12 12.20
C LEU A 193 -16.15 5.24 11.55
N SER A 194 -17.30 5.83 11.20
CA SER A 194 -18.40 5.14 10.54
C SER A 194 -17.96 4.45 9.24
N GLY A 195 -17.11 5.10 8.44
CA GLY A 195 -16.52 4.50 7.24
C GLY A 195 -15.54 3.36 7.54
N LEU A 196 -14.72 3.47 8.58
CA LEU A 196 -13.78 2.42 9.01
C LEU A 196 -14.48 1.17 9.54
N LEU A 197 -15.62 1.34 10.22
CA LEU A 197 -16.46 0.26 10.75
C LEU A 197 -17.44 -0.30 9.71
N GLY A 198 -17.62 0.40 8.57
CA GLY A 198 -18.52 0.00 7.49
C GLY A 198 -20.00 0.25 7.80
N GLU A 199 -20.28 1.13 8.75
CA GLU A 199 -21.63 1.61 9.05
C GLU A 199 -22.14 2.58 7.97
N SER A 200 -21.22 3.27 7.28
CA SER A 200 -21.51 4.08 6.12
C SER A 200 -20.50 3.86 5.00
N LEU A 201 -20.90 4.23 3.78
CA LEU A 201 -20.07 4.14 2.58
C LEU A 201 -20.05 5.51 1.90
N ASN A 202 -18.98 6.28 2.15
CA ASN A 202 -18.81 7.63 1.61
C ASN A 202 -17.74 7.64 0.52
N ASP A 203 -18.12 7.36 -0.72
CA ASP A 203 -17.23 7.46 -1.88
C ASP A 203 -17.38 8.79 -2.61
N SER A 204 -17.07 9.89 -1.91
CA SER A 204 -17.21 11.24 -2.47
C SER A 204 -16.29 11.48 -3.68
N LEU A 205 -15.06 10.96 -3.65
CA LEU A 205 -14.10 11.09 -4.75
C LEU A 205 -14.49 10.28 -5.99
N GLY A 206 -15.17 9.15 -5.81
CA GLY A 206 -15.74 8.34 -6.87
C GLY A 206 -17.16 8.72 -7.25
N LYS A 207 -17.77 9.68 -6.53
CA LYS A 207 -19.17 10.09 -6.65
C LYS A 207 -20.14 8.91 -6.52
N ASN A 208 -19.81 7.94 -5.67
CA ASN A 208 -20.56 6.70 -5.47
C ASN A 208 -20.87 5.93 -6.76
N LYS A 209 -20.06 6.10 -7.82
CA LYS A 209 -20.27 5.41 -9.09
C LYS A 209 -19.97 3.92 -8.96
N SER A 210 -20.77 3.09 -9.62
CA SER A 210 -20.58 1.63 -9.68
C SER A 210 -19.21 1.21 -10.20
N ASP A 211 -18.57 2.05 -11.01
CA ASP A 211 -17.23 1.83 -11.57
C ASP A 211 -16.16 2.70 -10.91
N SER A 212 -16.39 3.15 -9.67
CA SER A 212 -15.45 4.00 -8.95
C SER A 212 -14.07 3.36 -8.80
N ARG A 213 -13.02 4.16 -9.02
CA ARG A 213 -11.61 3.79 -8.77
C ARG A 213 -11.09 4.39 -7.46
N THR A 214 -11.97 4.65 -6.49
CA THR A 214 -11.55 5.12 -5.17
C THR A 214 -10.68 4.12 -4.45
N SER A 215 -10.91 2.81 -4.61
CA SER A 215 -10.06 1.74 -4.06
C SER A 215 -8.59 1.74 -4.50
N THR A 216 -8.23 2.49 -5.56
CA THR A 216 -6.85 2.59 -6.09
C THR A 216 -6.21 1.26 -6.47
N GLY A 217 -7.03 0.27 -6.84
CA GLY A 217 -6.58 -1.06 -7.24
C GLY A 217 -6.56 -2.08 -6.10
N PHE A 218 -6.77 -1.70 -4.84
CA PHE A 218 -6.94 -2.65 -3.73
C PHE A 218 -8.21 -3.51 -3.83
N ALA A 219 -9.14 -3.10 -4.69
CA ALA A 219 -10.32 -3.86 -5.07
C ALA A 219 -10.68 -3.57 -6.53
N THR A 220 -11.50 -4.41 -7.14
CA THR A 220 -12.15 -4.12 -8.42
C THR A 220 -12.92 -2.79 -8.36
N PRO A 221 -13.08 -2.06 -9.49
CA PRO A 221 -13.82 -0.82 -9.51
C PRO A 221 -15.21 -0.98 -8.91
N GLN A 222 -15.48 -0.23 -7.85
CA GLN A 222 -16.72 -0.20 -7.09
C GLN A 222 -16.71 0.97 -6.09
N PRO A 223 -17.88 1.45 -5.63
CA PRO A 223 -17.96 2.41 -4.55
C PRO A 223 -17.15 1.94 -3.34
N THR A 224 -16.26 2.79 -2.83
CA THR A 224 -15.38 2.47 -1.70
C THR A 224 -15.23 3.69 -0.78
N ASP A 225 -15.35 3.50 0.53
CA ASP A 225 -15.25 4.59 1.50
C ASP A 225 -13.85 5.24 1.48
N VAL A 226 -13.81 6.58 1.38
CA VAL A 226 -12.54 7.33 1.26
C VAL A 226 -11.66 7.16 2.50
N ALA A 227 -12.22 7.12 3.71
CA ALA A 227 -11.43 6.96 4.94
C ALA A 227 -10.81 5.57 5.02
N LEU A 228 -11.57 4.52 4.63
CA LEU A 228 -11.05 3.15 4.58
C LEU A 228 -9.91 3.02 3.56
N VAL A 229 -10.03 3.66 2.38
CA VAL A 229 -8.94 3.65 1.40
C VAL A 229 -7.74 4.44 1.87
N PHE A 230 -7.94 5.59 2.52
CA PHE A 230 -6.82 6.37 3.05
C PHE A 230 -6.03 5.57 4.10
N ALA A 231 -6.74 4.88 5.00
CA ALA A 231 -6.12 3.92 5.91
C ALA A 231 -5.38 2.80 5.16
N ALA A 232 -5.96 2.27 4.08
CA ALA A 232 -5.29 1.24 3.28
C ALA A 232 -4.03 1.73 2.57
N LEU A 233 -4.05 2.93 1.99
CA LEU A 233 -2.87 3.53 1.38
C LEU A 233 -1.76 3.73 2.41
N LEU A 234 -2.10 4.14 3.64
CA LEU A 234 -1.14 4.20 4.74
C LEU A 234 -0.56 2.82 5.08
N GLY A 235 -1.35 1.75 4.91
CA GLY A 235 -0.90 0.36 5.05
C GLY A 235 0.28 -0.01 4.16
N ILE A 236 0.51 0.68 3.04
CA ILE A 236 1.69 0.48 2.19
C ILE A 236 2.99 0.72 2.98
N SER A 237 2.96 1.54 4.04
CA SER A 237 4.10 1.79 4.93
C SER A 237 4.70 0.54 5.60
N VAL A 238 3.98 -0.59 5.63
CA VAL A 238 4.52 -1.86 6.18
C VAL A 238 5.30 -2.68 5.15
N PHE A 239 5.28 -2.30 3.86
CA PHE A 239 5.88 -3.00 2.73
C PHE A 239 7.01 -2.19 2.09
N PRO A 240 8.21 -2.10 2.68
CA PRO A 240 9.29 -1.34 2.07
C PRO A 240 9.70 -1.97 0.73
N VAL A 241 9.82 -1.13 -0.29
CA VAL A 241 10.33 -1.55 -1.60
C VAL A 241 11.84 -1.77 -1.50
N ILE A 242 12.32 -2.92 -1.97
CA ILE A 242 13.76 -3.22 -2.00
C ILE A 242 14.28 -2.84 -3.38
N HIS A 243 14.99 -1.72 -3.46
CA HIS A 243 15.54 -1.23 -4.72
C HIS A 243 16.66 -2.13 -5.24
N GLN A 244 16.57 -2.44 -6.54
CA GLN A 244 17.56 -3.22 -7.26
C GLN A 244 18.21 -2.33 -8.33
N VAL A 245 19.51 -2.51 -8.56
CA VAL A 245 20.26 -1.71 -9.55
C VAL A 245 20.03 -2.26 -10.96
N HIS A 246 20.13 -3.59 -11.11
CA HIS A 246 20.07 -4.27 -12.41
C HIS A 246 18.74 -4.99 -12.68
N GLN A 247 17.90 -5.11 -11.66
CA GLN A 247 16.63 -5.82 -11.72
C GLN A 247 15.48 -4.86 -11.36
N LEU A 248 14.25 -5.34 -11.56
CA LEU A 248 13.08 -4.67 -11.04
C LEU A 248 13.16 -4.63 -9.50
N SER A 249 12.79 -3.52 -8.86
CA SER A 249 12.70 -3.47 -7.39
C SER A 249 11.81 -4.60 -6.89
N VAL A 250 12.02 -5.10 -5.67
CA VAL A 250 11.18 -6.14 -5.07
C VAL A 250 10.10 -5.52 -4.20
N THR A 251 8.86 -5.97 -4.37
CA THR A 251 7.70 -5.60 -3.55
C THR A 251 7.27 -6.84 -2.78
N PRO A 252 7.32 -6.84 -1.44
CA PRO A 252 6.90 -7.99 -0.68
C PRO A 252 5.43 -8.31 -0.94
N GLY A 253 5.13 -9.60 -1.12
CA GLY A 253 3.79 -10.07 -1.47
C GLY A 253 3.57 -10.24 -2.97
N ALA A 254 4.41 -9.70 -3.86
CA ALA A 254 4.18 -9.74 -5.30
C ALA A 254 4.77 -10.98 -5.98
N TRP A 255 4.03 -11.55 -6.94
CA TRP A 255 4.49 -12.65 -7.78
C TRP A 255 4.00 -12.52 -9.24
N PRO A 256 4.86 -12.82 -10.24
CA PRO A 256 6.28 -13.11 -10.08
C PRO A 256 7.06 -11.84 -9.70
N SER A 257 8.20 -12.03 -9.02
CA SER A 257 8.98 -10.93 -8.41
C SER A 257 9.75 -10.08 -9.42
N ASP A 258 9.85 -10.54 -10.66
CA ASP A 258 10.58 -9.92 -11.78
C ASP A 258 9.66 -9.28 -12.82
N SER A 259 8.34 -9.36 -12.66
CA SER A 259 7.36 -8.70 -13.53
C SER A 259 6.90 -7.35 -12.98
N LEU A 260 6.77 -6.37 -13.88
CA LEU A 260 6.16 -5.07 -13.59
C LEU A 260 4.65 -5.20 -13.30
N HIS A 261 4.00 -6.16 -13.96
CA HIS A 261 2.60 -6.51 -13.75
C HIS A 261 2.56 -7.86 -13.03
N PRO A 262 2.44 -7.86 -11.69
CA PRO A 262 2.33 -9.12 -10.96
C PRO A 262 1.05 -9.83 -11.39
N GLN A 263 1.10 -11.16 -11.42
CA GLN A 263 -0.06 -12.00 -11.70
C GLN A 263 -0.83 -12.29 -10.42
N LYS A 264 -0.12 -12.44 -9.30
CA LYS A 264 -0.67 -12.75 -7.99
C LYS A 264 -0.02 -11.89 -6.93
N MET A 265 -0.77 -11.57 -5.88
CA MET A 265 -0.24 -10.96 -4.66
C MET A 265 -0.68 -11.80 -3.46
N VAL A 266 0.09 -11.77 -2.38
CA VAL A 266 -0.16 -12.59 -1.18
C VAL A 266 -0.07 -11.72 0.06
N LEU A 267 -0.96 -11.95 1.03
CA LEU A 267 -0.96 -11.31 2.35
C LEU A 267 -1.18 -12.34 3.46
N PRO A 268 -0.52 -12.20 4.63
CA PRO A 268 -0.67 -13.15 5.73
C PRO A 268 -1.94 -12.91 6.56
N ILE A 269 -2.50 -13.98 7.12
CA ILE A 269 -3.56 -13.98 8.14
C ILE A 269 -2.95 -14.40 9.47
N ALA A 270 -2.74 -13.41 10.35
CA ALA A 270 -2.26 -13.63 11.71
C ALA A 270 -3.44 -13.87 12.66
N THR A 271 -3.57 -15.08 13.21
CA THR A 271 -4.61 -15.44 14.21
C THR A 271 -4.15 -15.21 15.65
N GLU A 272 -2.86 -14.90 15.82
CA GLU A 272 -2.32 -14.33 17.05
C GLU A 272 -1.99 -12.86 16.78
N HIS A 273 -2.48 -11.99 17.65
CA HIS A 273 -2.23 -10.57 17.53
C HIS A 273 -0.74 -10.29 17.72
N MET A 274 -0.18 -9.48 16.82
CA MET A 274 1.25 -9.13 16.82
C MET A 274 1.44 -7.63 16.72
N THR A 275 2.62 -7.14 17.11
CA THR A 275 2.95 -5.72 16.96
C THR A 275 3.15 -5.36 15.48
N PRO A 276 2.93 -4.09 15.07
CA PRO A 276 3.26 -3.63 13.72
C PRO A 276 4.73 -3.89 13.35
N ALA A 277 5.65 -3.76 14.31
CA ALA A 277 7.06 -4.09 14.13
C ALA A 277 7.31 -5.57 13.78
N ARG A 278 6.57 -6.48 14.42
CA ARG A 278 6.65 -7.91 14.11
C ARG A 278 6.14 -8.21 12.71
N LEU A 279 5.00 -7.64 12.32
CA LEU A 279 4.47 -7.77 10.96
C LEU A 279 5.49 -7.31 9.91
N ARG A 280 6.06 -6.11 10.07
CA ARG A 280 7.09 -5.58 9.16
C ARG A 280 8.30 -6.50 9.04
N THR A 281 8.71 -7.14 10.13
CA THR A 281 9.82 -8.11 10.12
C THR A 281 9.47 -9.36 9.32
N ILE A 282 8.22 -9.85 9.45
CA ILE A 282 7.74 -11.02 8.71
C ILE A 282 7.71 -10.73 7.21
N LEU A 283 7.10 -9.61 6.81
CA LEU A 283 6.92 -9.25 5.40
C LEU A 283 8.25 -9.02 4.67
N ARG A 284 9.31 -8.62 5.38
CA ARG A 284 10.66 -8.45 4.82
C ARG A 284 11.50 -9.72 4.78
N ASN A 285 11.02 -10.82 5.36
CA ASN A 285 11.81 -12.02 5.52
C ASN A 285 11.86 -12.85 4.22
N ARG A 286 13.00 -13.51 3.96
CA ARG A 286 13.14 -14.43 2.83
C ARG A 286 12.15 -15.61 2.88
N ALA A 287 11.82 -16.10 4.09
CA ALA A 287 10.81 -17.14 4.26
C ALA A 287 9.44 -16.72 3.74
N TYR A 288 9.11 -15.42 3.84
CA TYR A 288 7.89 -14.87 3.25
C TYR A 288 7.91 -14.96 1.73
N THR A 289 9.04 -14.59 1.11
CA THR A 289 9.22 -14.67 -0.35
C THR A 289 9.11 -16.11 -0.86
N GLN A 290 9.73 -17.06 -0.17
CA GLN A 290 9.68 -18.49 -0.54
C GLN A 290 8.27 -19.07 -0.45
N ALA A 291 7.47 -18.67 0.54
CA ALA A 291 6.08 -19.12 0.62
C ALA A 291 5.21 -18.52 -0.49
N ILE A 292 5.46 -17.27 -0.88
CA ILE A 292 4.77 -16.67 -2.03
C ILE A 292 5.04 -17.48 -3.30
N GLU A 293 6.30 -17.83 -3.56
CA GLU A 293 6.68 -18.64 -4.73
C GLU A 293 5.92 -19.97 -4.75
N LYS A 294 5.86 -20.67 -3.62
CA LYS A 294 5.14 -21.95 -3.49
C LYS A 294 3.62 -21.81 -3.68
N VAL A 295 3.00 -20.81 -3.06
CA VAL A 295 1.54 -20.61 -3.11
C VAL A 295 1.06 -20.09 -4.47
N CYS A 296 1.95 -19.44 -5.22
CA CYS A 296 1.62 -18.88 -6.53
C CYS A 296 1.96 -19.80 -7.71
N ASP A 297 2.83 -20.81 -7.50
CA ASP A 297 3.28 -21.76 -8.53
C ASP A 297 2.11 -22.36 -9.32
N PRO A 298 2.07 -22.23 -10.66
CA PRO A 298 1.04 -22.85 -11.50
C PRO A 298 0.91 -24.37 -11.34
N GLU A 299 1.99 -25.09 -11.03
CA GLU A 299 1.95 -26.53 -10.81
C GLU A 299 1.21 -26.89 -9.49
N SER A 300 1.20 -25.97 -8.51
CA SER A 300 0.41 -26.14 -7.28
C SER A 300 -1.10 -26.16 -7.53
N GLU A 301 -1.57 -25.61 -8.66
CA GLU A 301 -3.01 -25.62 -9.03
C GLU A 301 -3.45 -26.91 -9.72
N LYS A 302 -2.52 -27.71 -10.26
CA LYS A 302 -2.83 -29.00 -10.91
C LYS A 302 -3.13 -30.10 -9.91
N TYR A 303 -2.53 -30.03 -8.72
CA TYR A 303 -2.97 -30.82 -7.59
C TYR A 303 -4.29 -30.23 -7.13
N LYS A 304 -5.41 -30.91 -7.40
CA LYS A 304 -6.72 -30.61 -6.79
C LYS A 304 -6.61 -30.78 -5.27
N SER A 305 -5.96 -29.83 -4.61
CA SER A 305 -5.70 -29.92 -3.20
C SER A 305 -6.95 -29.41 -2.49
N THR A 306 -7.64 -30.34 -1.83
CA THR A 306 -8.12 -30.11 -0.47
C THR A 306 -7.08 -29.27 0.27
N ALA A 307 -7.51 -28.35 1.14
CA ALA A 307 -6.70 -27.27 1.70
C ALA A 307 -5.43 -27.69 2.50
N GLU A 308 -5.06 -28.97 2.48
CA GLU A 308 -4.05 -29.60 3.33
C GLU A 308 -2.63 -29.65 2.74
N ASN A 309 -2.39 -29.66 1.42
CA ASN A 309 -1.09 -30.15 0.91
C ASN A 309 -0.14 -29.13 0.22
N VAL A 310 -0.44 -27.83 0.14
CA VAL A 310 0.47 -26.87 -0.56
C VAL A 310 1.77 -26.63 0.23
N PHE A 311 1.75 -26.86 1.55
CA PHE A 311 2.85 -26.55 2.46
C PHE A 311 3.61 -27.74 3.03
N ASP A 312 3.18 -28.97 2.75
CA ASP A 312 3.76 -30.22 3.29
C ASP A 312 5.24 -30.46 2.95
N THR A 313 5.83 -29.64 2.07
CA THR A 313 7.24 -29.76 1.64
C THR A 313 8.11 -28.55 2.04
N ALA A 314 7.73 -27.78 3.07
CA ALA A 314 8.40 -26.50 3.35
C ALA A 314 8.60 -26.18 4.84
N GLY A 315 9.86 -26.02 5.27
CA GLY A 315 10.18 -25.33 6.54
C GLY A 315 9.66 -23.89 6.63
N SER A 316 9.12 -23.34 5.53
CA SER A 316 8.43 -22.05 5.51
C SER A 316 7.10 -22.08 6.28
N ALA A 317 6.28 -23.13 6.18
CA ALA A 317 4.98 -23.19 6.87
C ALA A 317 5.11 -23.24 8.39
N GLU A 318 6.00 -24.10 8.89
CA GLU A 318 6.36 -24.15 10.32
C GLU A 318 6.87 -22.78 10.80
N TRP A 319 7.68 -22.11 9.98
CA TRP A 319 8.18 -20.77 10.28
C TRP A 319 7.06 -19.73 10.44
N PHE A 320 5.98 -19.81 9.65
CA PHE A 320 4.80 -18.95 9.79
C PHE A 320 3.94 -19.32 10.99
N LYS A 321 3.66 -20.61 11.19
CA LYS A 321 2.88 -21.11 12.33
C LYS A 321 3.52 -20.70 13.65
N ALA A 322 4.84 -20.83 13.76
CA ALA A 322 5.65 -20.37 14.89
C ALA A 322 5.62 -18.84 15.10
N ARG A 323 4.99 -18.07 14.20
CA ARG A 323 4.83 -16.61 14.24
C ARG A 323 3.37 -16.19 14.28
N GLY A 324 2.46 -17.12 14.56
CA GLY A 324 1.03 -16.85 14.70
C GLY A 324 0.29 -16.66 13.39
N ILE A 325 0.89 -17.05 12.26
CA ILE A 325 0.26 -16.99 10.93
C ILE A 325 -0.16 -18.41 10.53
N GLN A 326 -1.47 -18.59 10.33
CA GLN A 326 -2.08 -19.89 10.05
C GLN A 326 -2.52 -20.03 8.59
N ALA A 327 -2.67 -18.91 7.90
CA ALA A 327 -3.07 -18.89 6.50
C ALA A 327 -2.44 -17.69 5.79
N VAL A 328 -2.44 -17.76 4.47
CA VAL A 328 -2.23 -16.61 3.60
C VAL A 328 -3.43 -16.44 2.68
N VAL A 329 -3.64 -15.23 2.19
CA VAL A 329 -4.64 -14.94 1.16
C VAL A 329 -3.90 -14.61 -0.12
N ARG A 330 -4.21 -15.37 -1.17
CA ARG A 330 -3.68 -15.20 -2.51
C ARG A 330 -4.70 -14.46 -3.36
N PHE A 331 -4.31 -13.30 -3.87
CA PHE A 331 -5.11 -12.44 -4.73
C PHE A 331 -4.62 -12.55 -6.16
N SER A 332 -5.52 -12.83 -7.10
CA SER A 332 -5.20 -12.69 -8.51
C SER A 332 -5.22 -11.21 -8.89
N ILE A 333 -4.35 -10.81 -9.81
CA ILE A 333 -4.31 -9.44 -10.34
C ILE A 333 -4.87 -9.46 -11.75
N LYS A 334 -5.96 -8.72 -11.94
CA LYS A 334 -6.50 -8.47 -13.28
C LYS A 334 -5.77 -7.26 -13.87
N LEU A 335 -5.20 -7.46 -15.06
CA LEU A 335 -4.72 -6.38 -15.90
C LEU A 335 -5.86 -5.94 -16.84
N ALA A 336 -6.31 -4.70 -16.68
CA ALA A 336 -7.35 -4.07 -17.49
C ALA A 336 -6.83 -2.76 -18.10
N GLY A 337 -7.71 -1.98 -18.72
CA GLY A 337 -7.35 -0.71 -19.36
C GLY A 337 -6.76 -0.91 -20.74
N SER A 338 -5.83 -0.02 -21.13
CA SER A 338 -5.14 -0.09 -22.43
C SER A 338 -3.65 -0.35 -22.22
N ASP A 339 -2.96 -0.80 -23.26
CA ASP A 339 -1.50 -1.00 -23.23
C ASP A 339 -0.73 0.28 -22.83
N SER A 340 -1.28 1.44 -23.20
CA SER A 340 -0.71 2.75 -22.87
C SER A 340 -1.00 3.23 -21.44
N ALA A 341 -2.04 2.67 -20.80
CA ALA A 341 -2.46 3.02 -19.46
C ALA A 341 -3.06 1.78 -18.77
N PRO A 342 -2.20 0.80 -18.42
CA PRO A 342 -2.65 -0.43 -17.80
C PRO A 342 -3.21 -0.15 -16.41
N GLU A 343 -4.33 -0.80 -16.11
CA GLU A 343 -5.01 -0.78 -14.82
C GLU A 343 -4.80 -2.12 -14.12
N ARG A 344 -4.26 -2.09 -12.90
CA ARG A 344 -4.08 -3.30 -12.09
C ARG A 344 -5.18 -3.32 -11.03
N GLN A 345 -5.90 -4.44 -10.95
CA GLN A 345 -7.02 -4.60 -10.03
C GLN A 345 -6.82 -5.87 -9.22
N VAL A 346 -6.65 -5.71 -7.91
CA VAL A 346 -6.66 -6.84 -6.98
C VAL A 346 -8.07 -7.45 -6.98
N GLN A 347 -8.15 -8.74 -7.32
CA GLN A 347 -9.39 -9.52 -7.28
C GLN A 347 -9.65 -10.05 -5.87
N VAL A 348 -10.85 -10.57 -5.62
CA VAL A 348 -11.17 -11.27 -4.37
C VAL A 348 -10.17 -12.40 -4.11
N GLY A 349 -9.64 -12.42 -2.90
CA GLY A 349 -8.62 -13.37 -2.47
C GLY A 349 -9.15 -14.79 -2.27
N LYS A 350 -8.24 -15.76 -2.37
CA LYS A 350 -8.46 -17.16 -1.98
C LYS A 350 -7.53 -17.49 -0.82
N SER A 351 -8.07 -17.99 0.28
CA SER A 351 -7.26 -18.47 1.40
C SER A 351 -6.49 -19.72 1.01
N VAL A 352 -5.28 -19.83 1.53
CA VAL A 352 -4.43 -21.02 1.48
C VAL A 352 -3.96 -21.25 2.91
N LEU A 353 -4.35 -22.41 3.47
CA LEU A 353 -3.93 -22.81 4.80
C LEU A 353 -2.44 -23.21 4.76
N LEU A 354 -1.73 -22.89 5.84
CA LEU A 354 -0.31 -23.19 6.02
C LEU A 354 -0.08 -24.54 6.69
#